data_AF-A0A7U2R169-F1
#
_entry.id   AF-A0A7U2R169-F1
#
_cell.length_a   1.000
_cell.length_b   1.000
_cell.length_c   1.000
_cell.angle_alpha   90.00
_cell.angle_beta   90.00
_cell.angle_gamma   90.00
#
_symmetry.space_group_name_H-M   'P 1'
#
loop_
_entity.id
_entity.type
_entity.pdbx_description
1 polymer ?
#
loop_
_entity_poly.entity_id
_entity_poly.type
_entity_poly.pdbx_seq_one_letter_code
_entity_poly.pdbx_strand_id
1 'polypeptide(L)'
;MSSSDLDIHKVDRLQQILQNINIPLHHLGLGSEEEVESINTLKDLGPTGVSRASHQALDISLSKPHWPAHDHSRVSPVPPGFIVRLAIGLWPAAIQFETVEGFMLKVAGHHMTLAEFVPLRGQFENGNRGRHYVHFSGDFPSHIMIPTVAL
;
A
#
# COMPACT_ATOMS: atom_id res chain seq x y z
N MET A 1 -5.73 -15.69 10.44
CA MET A 1 -6.14 -14.30 10.16
C MET A 1 -5.43 -13.88 8.89
N SER A 2 -6.11 -13.27 7.92
CA SER A 2 -5.49 -12.80 6.68
C SER A 2 -5.43 -11.27 6.70
N SER A 3 -4.25 -10.67 6.54
CA SER A 3 -4.05 -9.26 6.19
C SER A 3 -3.66 -9.16 4.72
N SER A 4 -4.10 -8.07 4.11
CA SER A 4 -3.69 -7.67 2.77
C SER A 4 -3.10 -6.27 2.85
N ASP A 5 -1.88 -6.17 2.37
CA ASP A 5 -1.11 -4.96 2.21
C ASP A 5 -1.19 -4.57 0.73
N LEU A 6 -1.52 -3.31 0.48
CA LEU A 6 -1.72 -2.73 -0.84
C LEU A 6 -0.79 -1.52 -1.00
N ASP A 7 0.07 -1.56 -2.01
CA ASP A 7 1.02 -0.47 -2.28
C ASP A 7 0.84 0.02 -3.71
N ILE A 8 0.92 1.34 -3.88
CA ILE A 8 1.09 1.99 -5.17
C ILE A 8 2.55 2.39 -5.31
N HIS A 9 3.15 2.01 -6.43
CA HIS A 9 4.44 2.53 -6.85
C HIS A 9 4.35 3.27 -8.16
N LYS A 10 5.16 4.32 -8.26
CA LYS A 10 5.51 4.97 -9.51
C LYS A 10 6.65 4.17 -10.16
N VAL A 11 6.58 3.91 -11.46
CA VAL A 11 7.61 3.17 -12.19
C VAL A 11 8.10 3.92 -13.41
N ASP A 12 9.33 3.67 -13.81
CA ASP A 12 9.88 4.20 -15.05
C ASP A 12 9.43 3.39 -16.29
N ARG A 13 9.93 3.79 -17.46
CA ARG A 13 9.69 3.12 -18.75
C ARG A 13 10.16 1.66 -18.80
N LEU A 14 11.04 1.25 -17.91
CA LEU A 14 11.59 -0.10 -17.78
C LEU A 14 10.91 -0.89 -16.64
N GLN A 15 9.80 -0.36 -16.09
CA GLN A 15 9.06 -0.94 -14.97
C GLN A 15 9.90 -1.04 -13.68
N GLN A 16 10.93 -0.22 -13.54
CA GLN A 16 11.69 -0.08 -12.30
C GLN A 16 10.97 0.87 -11.35
N ILE A 17 10.90 0.52 -10.07
CA ILE A 17 10.26 1.36 -9.04
C ILE A 17 11.08 2.64 -8.87
N LEU A 18 10.40 3.77 -9.03
CA LEU A 18 10.92 5.08 -8.70
C LEU A 18 10.71 5.35 -7.21
N GLN A 19 11.68 6.01 -6.60
CA GLN A 19 11.70 6.32 -5.17
C GLN A 19 11.83 7.83 -5.00
N ASN A 20 11.17 8.39 -3.99
CA ASN A 20 11.34 9.79 -3.63
C ASN A 20 12.30 9.89 -2.44
N ILE A 21 13.31 10.77 -2.54
CA ILE A 21 14.16 11.10 -1.40
C ILE A 21 13.51 12.24 -0.61
N ASN A 22 13.14 11.96 0.64
CA ASN A 22 12.37 12.88 1.47
C ASN A 22 13.18 14.08 1.97
N ILE A 23 14.51 13.96 2.00
CA ILE A 23 15.41 15.01 2.48
C ILE A 23 16.44 15.32 1.37
N PRO A 24 16.59 16.60 0.96
CA PRO A 24 17.58 16.96 -0.05
C PRO A 24 18.99 16.44 0.29
N LEU A 25 19.71 15.89 -0.70
CA LEU A 25 21.00 15.24 -0.49
C LEU A 25 22.03 16.13 0.23
N HIS A 26 22.04 17.43 -0.07
CA HIS A 26 22.95 18.39 0.56
C HIS A 26 22.68 18.60 2.06
N HIS A 27 21.45 18.38 2.54
CA HIS A 27 21.14 18.38 3.98
C HIS A 27 21.58 17.08 4.66
N LEU A 28 21.69 15.98 3.91
CA LEU A 28 22.21 14.70 4.40
C LEU A 28 23.74 14.63 4.34
N GLY A 29 24.39 15.54 3.61
CA GLY A 29 25.83 15.49 3.35
C GLY A 29 26.24 14.33 2.45
N LEU A 30 25.33 13.85 1.58
CA LEU A 30 25.54 12.72 0.68
C LEU A 30 25.76 13.18 -0.76
N GLY A 31 26.53 12.41 -1.52
CA GLY A 31 26.87 12.72 -2.91
C GLY A 31 25.86 12.22 -3.93
N SER A 32 25.03 11.24 -3.56
CA SER A 32 24.14 10.53 -4.47
C SER A 32 22.91 9.92 -3.75
N GLU A 33 21.87 9.58 -4.50
CA GLU A 33 20.65 8.96 -3.95
C GLU A 33 20.89 7.49 -3.55
N GLU A 34 21.85 6.83 -4.18
CA GLU A 34 22.28 5.46 -3.90
C GLU A 34 22.89 5.33 -2.50
N GLU A 35 23.52 6.39 -1.99
CA GLU A 35 24.06 6.45 -0.62
C GLU A 35 22.97 6.62 0.45
N VAL A 36 21.76 7.04 0.07
CA VAL A 36 20.67 7.28 1.02
C VAL A 36 20.19 5.93 1.57
N GLU A 37 20.21 5.80 2.89
CA GLU A 37 19.77 4.58 3.56
C GLU A 37 18.28 4.31 3.28
N SER A 38 17.95 3.04 2.98
CA SER A 38 16.60 2.63 2.57
C SER A 38 15.69 2.42 3.78
N ILE A 39 15.31 3.53 4.42
CA ILE A 39 14.34 3.58 5.52
C ILE A 39 13.21 4.56 5.17
N ASN A 40 12.02 4.31 5.72
CA ASN A 40 10.80 5.05 5.41
C ASN A 40 10.93 6.57 5.63
N THR A 41 11.72 6.96 6.62
CA THR A 41 11.97 8.38 6.94
C THR A 41 12.75 9.10 5.82
N LEU A 42 13.61 8.40 5.08
CA LEU A 42 14.48 8.99 4.07
C LEU A 42 13.99 8.74 2.64
N LYS A 43 13.30 7.62 2.41
CA LYS A 43 12.79 7.25 1.10
C LYS A 43 11.30 6.92 1.18
N ASP A 44 10.53 7.56 0.32
CA ASP A 44 9.13 7.21 0.08
C ASP A 44 9.00 6.37 -1.20
N LEU A 45 8.26 5.27 -1.10
CA LEU A 45 7.99 4.36 -2.22
C LEU A 45 6.61 4.57 -2.85
N GLY A 46 5.78 5.43 -2.25
CA GLY A 46 4.39 5.69 -2.63
C GLY A 46 3.38 5.29 -1.55
N PRO A 47 2.09 5.60 -1.76
CA PRO A 47 1.07 5.41 -0.75
C PRO A 47 0.74 3.93 -0.56
N THR A 48 0.47 3.58 0.68
CA THR A 48 0.15 2.22 1.10
C THR A 48 -1.18 2.16 1.82
N GLY A 49 -1.75 0.98 1.92
CA GLY A 49 -2.96 0.71 2.67
C GLY A 49 -2.96 -0.72 3.16
N VAL A 50 -3.38 -0.91 4.40
CA VAL A 50 -3.37 -2.22 5.04
C VAL A 50 -4.74 -2.50 5.62
N SER A 51 -5.26 -3.70 5.35
CA SER A 51 -6.49 -4.15 5.99
C SER A 51 -6.39 -5.61 6.38
N ARG A 52 -6.88 -5.92 7.58
CA ARG A 52 -7.09 -7.29 8.00
C ARG A 52 -8.49 -7.70 7.57
N ALA A 53 -8.61 -8.81 6.85
CA ALA A 53 -9.90 -9.31 6.39
C ALA A 53 -10.89 -9.49 7.55
N SER A 54 -10.42 -9.92 8.73
CA SER A 54 -11.32 -10.04 9.89
C SER A 54 -11.88 -8.71 10.43
N HIS A 55 -11.41 -7.56 9.95
CA HIS A 55 -11.94 -6.22 10.24
C HIS A 55 -12.54 -5.54 8.99
N GLN A 56 -12.98 -6.33 8.00
CA GLN A 56 -13.60 -5.84 6.77
C GLN A 56 -14.88 -5.00 6.95
N ALA A 57 -15.49 -5.01 8.14
CA ALA A 57 -16.70 -4.25 8.42
C ALA A 57 -16.43 -2.73 8.36
N LEU A 58 -17.31 -2.00 7.69
CA LEU A 58 -17.25 -0.55 7.54
C LEU A 58 -18.25 0.15 8.44
N ASP A 59 -17.86 1.30 8.96
CA ASP A 59 -18.78 2.30 9.47
C ASP A 59 -19.22 3.17 8.27
N ILE A 60 -20.44 2.95 7.80
CA ILE A 60 -21.00 3.67 6.64
C ILE A 60 -21.21 5.16 6.96
N SER A 61 -21.45 5.52 8.22
CA SER A 61 -21.67 6.91 8.62
C SER A 61 -20.39 7.74 8.58
N LEU A 62 -19.24 7.11 8.81
CA LEU A 62 -17.91 7.74 8.77
C LEU A 62 -17.20 7.59 7.42
N SER A 63 -17.62 6.61 6.61
CA SER A 63 -17.02 6.35 5.31
C SER A 63 -17.29 7.47 4.30
N LYS A 64 -16.30 7.78 3.49
CA LYS A 64 -16.39 8.73 2.36
C LYS A 64 -16.20 7.98 1.03
N PRO A 65 -16.59 8.56 -0.12
CA PRO A 65 -16.54 7.88 -1.42
C PRO A 65 -15.17 7.26 -1.78
N HIS A 66 -14.08 7.89 -1.36
CA HIS A 66 -12.70 7.44 -1.61
C HIS A 66 -11.91 7.20 -0.31
N TRP A 67 -12.60 7.07 0.83
CA TRP A 67 -11.96 6.81 2.12
C TRP A 67 -12.86 5.91 2.98
N PRO A 68 -12.66 4.57 2.94
CA PRO A 68 -13.44 3.66 3.77
C PRO A 68 -13.06 3.83 5.24
N ALA A 69 -14.06 4.01 6.10
CA ALA A 69 -13.87 3.97 7.55
C ALA A 69 -14.24 2.58 8.05
N HIS A 70 -13.29 1.86 8.62
CA HIS A 70 -13.54 0.55 9.22
C HIS A 70 -14.09 0.72 10.65
N ASP A 71 -15.12 -0.06 10.98
CA ASP A 71 -15.81 -0.02 12.27
C ASP A 71 -14.89 -0.47 13.42
N HIS A 72 -14.08 -1.51 13.18
CA HIS A 72 -13.16 -2.11 14.15
C HIS A 72 -13.77 -2.56 15.50
N SER A 73 -15.09 -2.42 15.73
CA SER A 73 -15.76 -2.83 16.97
C SER A 73 -15.68 -4.33 17.28
N ARG A 74 -15.45 -5.16 16.25
CA ARG A 74 -15.38 -6.62 16.37
C ARG A 74 -14.44 -7.26 15.37
N VAL A 75 -14.00 -8.47 15.72
CA VAL A 75 -13.25 -9.38 14.84
C VAL A 75 -14.22 -10.38 14.23
N SER A 76 -14.28 -10.45 12.90
CA SER A 76 -15.09 -11.43 12.14
C SER A 76 -14.17 -12.36 11.35
N PRO A 77 -13.74 -13.51 11.89
CA PRO A 77 -12.83 -14.42 11.19
C PRO A 77 -13.35 -14.85 9.83
N VAL A 78 -12.46 -14.91 8.83
CA VAL A 78 -12.79 -15.40 7.49
C VAL A 78 -12.46 -16.90 7.41
N PRO A 79 -13.46 -17.78 7.23
CA PRO A 79 -13.19 -19.21 7.09
C PRO A 79 -12.43 -19.51 5.78
N PRO A 80 -11.62 -20.56 5.73
CA PRO A 80 -10.94 -20.97 4.50
C PRO A 80 -11.93 -21.19 3.34
N GLY A 81 -11.58 -20.70 2.16
CA GLY A 81 -12.39 -20.83 0.94
C GLY A 81 -13.52 -19.80 0.79
N PHE A 82 -13.76 -18.95 1.80
CA PHE A 82 -14.73 -17.87 1.68
C PHE A 82 -14.12 -16.65 0.99
N ILE A 83 -14.89 -16.09 0.07
CA ILE A 83 -14.56 -14.83 -0.62
C ILE A 83 -15.16 -13.68 0.20
N VAL A 84 -14.35 -12.69 0.52
CA VAL A 84 -14.77 -11.47 1.22
C VAL A 84 -14.35 -10.25 0.41
N ARG A 85 -15.19 -9.21 0.43
CA ARG A 85 -14.84 -7.91 -0.15
C ARG A 85 -14.05 -7.11 0.88
N LEU A 86 -12.89 -6.60 0.48
CA LEU A 86 -12.11 -5.64 1.25
C LEU A 86 -12.21 -4.27 0.59
N ALA A 87 -12.56 -3.26 1.37
CA ALA A 87 -12.32 -1.86 1.02
C ALA A 87 -11.05 -1.45 1.74
N ILE A 88 -10.01 -1.07 1.00
CA ILE A 88 -8.70 -0.71 1.57
C ILE A 88 -8.45 0.75 1.21
N GLY A 89 -8.40 1.60 2.23
CA GLY A 89 -7.99 2.99 2.06
C GLY A 89 -6.47 3.06 1.87
N LEU A 90 -6.03 3.80 0.87
CA LEU A 90 -4.63 4.12 0.67
C LEU A 90 -4.33 5.47 1.32
N TRP A 91 -3.16 5.61 1.93
CA TRP A 91 -2.71 6.88 2.46
C TRP A 91 -2.76 7.97 1.38
N PRO A 92 -3.23 9.19 1.68
CA PRO A 92 -3.32 10.24 0.67
C PRO A 92 -1.93 10.59 0.14
N ALA A 93 -1.79 10.66 -1.18
CA ALA A 93 -0.58 11.08 -1.84
C ALA A 93 -0.89 11.99 -3.03
N ALA A 94 0.04 12.88 -3.34
CA ALA A 94 0.05 13.68 -4.56
C ALA A 94 1.25 13.23 -5.40
N ILE A 95 0.98 12.54 -6.51
CA ILE A 95 2.02 12.00 -7.39
C ILE A 95 1.78 12.53 -8.79
N GLN A 96 2.78 13.21 -9.34
CA GLN A 96 2.82 13.59 -10.76
C GLN A 96 3.45 12.45 -11.56
N PHE A 97 2.84 12.13 -12.72
CA PHE A 97 3.37 11.15 -13.67
C PHE A 97 3.71 11.85 -14.98
N GLU A 98 4.92 11.62 -15.46
CA GLU A 98 5.39 11.97 -16.79
C GLU A 98 4.95 10.92 -17.82
N THR A 99 4.97 11.28 -19.10
CA THR A 99 4.43 10.45 -20.20
C THR A 99 5.04 9.04 -20.28
N VAL A 100 6.28 8.86 -19.82
CA VAL A 100 7.02 7.60 -19.88
C VAL A 100 6.99 6.81 -18.57
N GLU A 101 6.30 7.33 -17.56
CA GLU A 101 6.18 6.71 -16.26
C GLU A 101 4.87 5.94 -16.14
N GLY A 102 4.87 4.94 -15.28
CA GLY A 102 3.74 4.04 -15.08
C GLY A 102 3.33 3.95 -13.63
N PHE A 103 2.17 3.32 -13.44
CA PHE A 103 1.58 3.00 -12.16
C PHE A 103 1.67 1.50 -11.92
N MET A 104 2.12 1.07 -10.74
CA MET A 104 2.18 -0.33 -10.34
C MET A 104 1.41 -0.53 -9.03
N LEU A 105 0.37 -1.36 -9.07
CA LEU A 105 -0.33 -1.84 -7.88
C LEU A 105 0.30 -3.15 -7.41
N LYS A 106 0.72 -3.21 -6.15
CA LYS A 106 1.15 -4.45 -5.50
C LYS A 106 0.17 -4.84 -4.42
N VAL A 107 -0.08 -6.15 -4.32
CA VAL A 107 -0.91 -6.75 -3.27
C VAL A 107 -0.09 -7.86 -2.61
N ALA A 108 0.07 -7.81 -1.30
CA ALA A 108 0.82 -8.79 -0.55
C ALA A 108 0.13 -9.17 0.76
N GLY A 109 0.53 -10.30 1.33
CA GLY A 109 0.19 -10.68 2.71
C GLY A 109 1.30 -10.30 3.70
N HIS A 110 2.11 -9.29 3.39
CA HIS A 110 3.16 -8.76 4.26
C HIS A 110 3.43 -7.30 3.88
N HIS A 111 3.96 -6.54 4.84
CA HIS A 111 4.32 -5.16 4.62
C HIS A 111 5.37 -5.04 3.51
N MET A 112 5.12 -4.15 2.55
CA MET A 112 6.01 -3.83 1.44
C MET A 112 6.70 -2.46 1.61
N THR A 113 6.37 -1.73 2.68
CA THR A 113 7.01 -0.47 3.06
C THR A 113 8.44 -0.69 3.55
N LEU A 114 9.27 0.34 3.42
CA LEU A 114 10.57 0.37 4.09
C LEU A 114 10.37 0.41 5.62
N ALA A 115 11.33 -0.14 6.36
CA ALA A 115 11.34 -0.04 7.81
C ALA A 115 11.68 1.39 8.25
N GLU A 116 11.19 1.81 9.42
CA GLU A 116 11.47 3.13 10.00
C GLU A 116 12.96 3.26 10.38
N PHE A 117 13.55 2.15 10.83
CA PHE A 117 14.96 2.07 11.21
C PHE A 117 15.59 0.78 10.69
N VAL A 118 16.91 0.82 10.47
CA VAL A 118 17.70 -0.33 9.99
C VAL A 118 17.50 -1.59 10.85
N PRO A 119 17.49 -1.54 12.20
CA PRO A 119 17.31 -2.74 13.02
C PRO A 119 15.91 -3.38 12.90
N LEU A 120 14.91 -2.66 12.40
CA LEU A 120 13.54 -3.17 12.23
C LEU A 120 13.33 -3.89 10.90
N ARG A 121 14.32 -3.88 10.00
CA ARG A 121 14.23 -4.56 8.70
C ARG A 121 13.96 -6.04 8.88
N GLY A 122 12.90 -6.50 8.22
CA GLY A 122 12.48 -7.91 8.25
C GLY A 122 11.97 -8.39 9.61
N GLN A 123 11.79 -7.51 10.60
CA GLN A 123 11.28 -7.87 11.94
C GLN A 123 9.75 -7.87 12.01
N PHE A 124 9.06 -7.48 10.93
CA PHE A 124 7.61 -7.44 10.92
C PHE A 124 7.02 -8.86 10.88
N GLU A 125 6.30 -9.22 11.93
CA GLU A 125 5.59 -10.50 12.03
C GLU A 125 4.11 -10.34 11.66
N ASN A 126 3.54 -11.33 10.98
CA ASN A 126 2.12 -11.38 10.72
C ASN A 126 1.52 -12.78 10.92
N GLY A 127 0.20 -12.84 11.04
CA GLY A 127 -0.56 -14.07 11.25
C GLY A 127 -1.01 -14.76 9.97
N ASN A 128 -0.50 -14.38 8.80
CA ASN A 128 -0.94 -14.91 7.51
C ASN A 128 -0.36 -16.30 7.27
N ARG A 129 -1.16 -17.18 6.69
CA ARG A 129 -0.78 -18.56 6.40
C ARG A 129 -1.44 -19.01 5.10
N GLY A 130 -0.71 -19.76 4.29
CA GLY A 130 -1.23 -20.35 3.06
C GLY A 130 -1.25 -19.37 1.88
N ARG A 131 -2.13 -19.64 0.90
CA ARG A 131 -2.27 -18.85 -0.32
C ARG A 131 -3.42 -17.87 -0.20
N HIS A 132 -3.20 -16.64 -0.64
CA HIS A 132 -4.24 -15.64 -0.80
C HIS A 132 -4.61 -15.52 -2.29
N TYR A 133 -5.89 -15.30 -2.58
CA TYR A 133 -6.42 -15.17 -3.93
C TYR A 133 -7.08 -13.81 -4.08
N VAL A 134 -6.82 -13.11 -5.18
CA VAL A 134 -7.48 -11.86 -5.55
C VAL A 134 -8.33 -12.15 -6.79
N HIS A 135 -9.62 -11.83 -6.72
CA HIS A 135 -10.57 -12.13 -7.79
C HIS A 135 -10.85 -10.87 -8.62
N PHE A 136 -10.88 -11.01 -9.94
CA PHE A 136 -11.14 -9.93 -10.91
C PHE A 136 -12.22 -10.33 -11.94
N SER A 137 -13.21 -11.13 -11.54
CA SER A 137 -14.31 -11.55 -12.43
C SER A 137 -15.47 -10.54 -12.43
N GLY A 138 -16.43 -10.72 -13.33
CA GLY A 138 -17.65 -9.88 -13.36
C GLY A 138 -18.42 -9.88 -12.03
N ASP A 139 -18.50 -11.05 -11.37
CA ASP A 139 -19.13 -11.19 -10.05
C ASP A 139 -18.28 -10.63 -8.90
N PHE A 140 -16.96 -10.48 -9.11
CA PHE A 140 -16.00 -9.95 -8.15
C PHE A 140 -15.14 -8.84 -8.77
N PRO A 141 -15.71 -7.65 -9.02
CA PRO A 141 -15.06 -6.58 -9.78
C PRO A 141 -14.08 -5.79 -8.89
N SER A 142 -12.97 -6.43 -8.51
CA SER A 142 -11.87 -5.75 -7.82
C SER A 142 -11.33 -4.63 -8.70
N HIS A 143 -11.19 -3.45 -8.13
CA HIS A 143 -10.75 -2.24 -8.83
C HIS A 143 -9.99 -1.34 -7.87
N ILE A 144 -9.27 -0.38 -8.45
CA ILE A 144 -8.66 0.73 -7.71
C ILE A 144 -9.34 2.04 -8.12
N MET A 145 -9.58 2.91 -7.14
CA MET A 145 -10.09 4.25 -7.36
C MET A 145 -8.93 5.25 -7.26
N ILE A 146 -8.59 5.90 -8.36
CA ILE A 146 -7.52 6.90 -8.41
C ILE A 146 -8.16 8.25 -8.75
N PRO A 147 -8.21 9.20 -7.82
CA PRO A 147 -8.66 10.56 -8.13
C PRO A 147 -7.57 11.31 -8.90
N THR A 148 -7.90 11.82 -10.08
CA THR A 148 -7.00 12.65 -10.91
C THR A 148 -7.41 14.12 -10.83
N VAL A 149 -6.42 15.01 -10.84
CA VAL A 149 -6.61 16.46 -10.97
C VAL A 149 -5.96 16.95 -12.26
N ALA A 150 -6.50 18.01 -12.84
CA ALA A 150 -5.86 18.67 -13.97
C ALA A 150 -4.60 19.42 -13.49
N LEU A 151 -3.55 19.39 -14.31
CA LEU A 151 -2.33 20.18 -14.12
C LEU A 151 -2.47 21.58 -14.72
#